data_AF-A0A937J856-F1
#
_entry.id   AF-A0A937J856-F1
#
_cell.length_a   1.000
_cell.length_b   1.000
_cell.length_c   1.000
_cell.angle_alpha   90.00
_cell.angle_beta   90.00
_cell.angle_gamma   90.00
#
_symmetry.space_group_name_H-M   'P 1'
#
loop_
_entity.id
_entity.type
_entity.pdbx_description
1 polymer ?
#
loop_
_entity_poly.entity_id
_entity_poly.type
_entity_poly.pdbx_seq_one_letter_code
_entity_poly.pdbx_strand_id
1 'polypeptide(L)'
;MMRAWESRTDCSVVDEPFYGCYLQESGARHPMRDEIIASQPRTRDGVIQQLLATAETPIQYEKHMTHHMPAGVDLSWARDMKHVFLIREPDRVIASYRQKMPSVSAEAIGIIRQRELFDDITVITGSRPPVIDSLDLLRDPEGVLRQLCHALSVPWQEGAMTTWRQGRRRSD
;
A
#
# COMPACT_ATOMS: atom_id res chain seq x y z
N MET A 1 -2.64 8.44 3.12
CA MET A 1 -3.49 7.90 2.03
C MET A 1 -4.55 6.94 2.53
N MET A 2 -4.22 5.82 3.19
CA MET A 2 -5.23 4.82 3.61
C MET A 2 -6.44 5.42 4.35
N ARG A 3 -6.20 6.33 5.31
CA ARG A 3 -7.29 7.03 6.03
C ARG A 3 -8.22 7.83 5.12
N ALA A 4 -7.69 8.48 4.08
CA ALA A 4 -8.48 9.26 3.14
C ALA A 4 -9.40 8.36 2.31
N TRP A 5 -8.90 7.21 1.86
CA TRP A 5 -9.67 6.23 1.11
C TRP A 5 -10.71 5.51 1.98
N GLU A 6 -10.32 5.07 3.18
CA GLU A 6 -11.25 4.44 4.13
C GLU A 6 -12.37 5.37 4.63
N SER A 7 -12.15 6.69 4.62
CA SER A 7 -13.20 7.64 4.98
C SER A 7 -14.28 7.81 3.90
N ARG A 8 -14.07 7.28 2.69
CA ARG A 8 -15.10 7.32 1.64
C ARG A 8 -16.20 6.32 1.94
N THR A 9 -17.43 6.66 1.59
CA THR A 9 -18.60 5.78 1.79
C THR A 9 -18.68 4.61 0.82
N ASP A 10 -17.94 4.67 -0.29
CA ASP A 10 -17.93 3.69 -1.37
C ASP A 10 -16.63 2.87 -1.43
N CYS A 11 -15.81 2.93 -0.37
CA CYS A 11 -14.48 2.34 -0.34
C CYS A 11 -14.26 1.46 0.89
N SER A 12 -13.79 0.24 0.67
CA SER A 12 -13.17 -0.62 1.68
C SER A 12 -11.66 -0.51 1.56
N VAL A 13 -10.93 -0.87 2.63
CA VAL A 13 -9.46 -0.87 2.62
C VAL A 13 -8.91 -2.21 3.05
N VAL A 14 -7.78 -2.59 2.46
CA VAL A 14 -7.00 -3.77 2.82
C VAL A 14 -5.58 -3.31 3.15
N ASP A 15 -5.14 -3.56 4.38
CA ASP A 15 -3.81 -3.15 4.86
C ASP A 15 -2.82 -4.33 4.81
N GLU A 16 -1.72 -4.13 4.07
CA GLU A 16 -0.58 -5.04 3.94
C GLU A 16 -0.97 -6.52 3.74
N PRO A 17 -1.74 -6.87 2.70
CA PRO A 17 -2.32 -8.22 2.56
C PRO A 17 -1.28 -9.33 2.35
N PHE A 18 -0.07 -8.98 1.89
CA PHE A 18 1.04 -9.93 1.70
C PHE A 18 1.92 -10.11 2.95
N TYR A 19 1.59 -9.49 4.09
CA TYR A 19 2.49 -9.49 5.25
C TYR A 19 2.66 -10.89 5.86
N GLY A 20 1.55 -11.60 6.09
CA GLY A 20 1.55 -12.94 6.68
C GLY A 20 2.34 -13.94 5.84
N CYS A 21 2.04 -14.05 4.54
CA CYS A 21 2.79 -14.95 3.65
C CYS A 21 4.27 -14.55 3.55
N TYR A 22 4.61 -13.25 3.50
CA TYR A 22 6.00 -12.80 3.52
C TYR A 22 6.75 -13.23 4.79
N LEU A 23 6.17 -13.05 5.99
CA LEU A 23 6.78 -13.48 7.25
C LEU A 23 6.95 -15.00 7.35
N GLN A 24 6.05 -15.74 6.72
CA GLN A 24 6.13 -17.20 6.65
C GLN A 24 7.27 -17.64 5.71
N GLU A 25 7.35 -17.06 4.50
CA GLU A 25 8.34 -17.38 3.47
C GLU A 25 9.76 -16.96 3.86
N SER A 26 9.91 -15.74 4.39
CA SER A 26 11.22 -15.17 4.71
C SER A 26 11.83 -15.66 6.02
N GLY A 27 10.99 -16.16 6.95
CA GLY A 27 11.41 -16.46 8.32
C GLY A 27 11.82 -15.23 9.13
N ALA A 28 11.49 -14.02 8.69
CA ALA A 28 11.85 -12.78 9.37
C ALA A 28 11.30 -12.74 10.82
N ARG A 29 12.14 -12.28 11.75
CA ARG A 29 11.75 -12.08 13.15
C ARG A 29 11.07 -10.72 13.28
N HIS A 30 9.78 -10.71 13.59
CA HIS A 30 8.99 -9.51 13.75
C HIS A 30 8.10 -9.61 15.01
N PRO A 31 7.86 -8.50 15.74
CA PRO A 31 6.82 -8.47 16.78
C PRO A 31 5.46 -8.93 16.25
N MET A 32 4.68 -9.66 17.05
CA MET A 32 3.36 -10.16 16.64
C MET A 32 3.36 -11.06 15.38
N ARG A 33 4.52 -11.64 15.01
CA ARG A 33 4.65 -12.46 13.80
C ARG A 33 3.56 -13.52 13.67
N ASP A 34 3.33 -14.29 14.73
CA ASP A 34 2.39 -15.41 14.67
C ASP A 34 0.94 -14.92 14.60
N GLU A 35 0.63 -13.78 15.20
CA GLU A 35 -0.68 -13.12 15.11
C GLU A 35 -0.95 -12.61 13.68
N ILE A 36 0.07 -12.01 13.03
CA ILE A 36 0.00 -11.53 11.65
C ILE A 36 -0.18 -12.70 10.67
N ILE A 37 0.58 -13.79 10.84
CA ILE A 37 0.44 -14.99 10.00
C ILE A 37 -0.94 -15.64 10.19
N ALA A 38 -1.50 -15.58 11.40
CA ALA A 38 -2.82 -16.14 11.68
C ALA A 38 -3.98 -15.29 11.14
N SER A 39 -3.79 -13.98 10.97
CA SER A 39 -4.84 -13.06 10.53
C SER A 39 -4.99 -12.92 9.01
N GLN A 40 -4.04 -13.44 8.23
CA GLN A 40 -3.97 -13.28 6.77
C GLN A 40 -3.81 -14.63 6.04
N PRO A 41 -4.10 -14.71 4.73
CA PRO A 41 -3.77 -15.88 3.93
C PRO A 41 -2.27 -16.20 4.00
N ARG A 42 -1.96 -17.49 4.11
CA ARG A 42 -0.59 -17.99 4.31
C ARG A 42 0.23 -18.10 3.03
N THR A 43 -0.42 -18.02 1.87
CA THR A 43 0.22 -18.15 0.56
C THR A 43 -0.09 -16.92 -0.28
N ARG A 44 0.84 -16.54 -1.18
CA ARG A 44 0.64 -15.45 -2.14
C ARG A 44 -0.60 -15.66 -2.99
N ASP A 45 -0.80 -16.87 -3.48
CA ASP A 45 -1.99 -17.22 -4.28
C ASP A 45 -3.28 -17.03 -3.48
N GLY A 46 -3.29 -17.38 -2.20
CA GLY A 46 -4.45 -17.15 -1.33
C GLY A 46 -4.72 -15.66 -1.12
N VAL A 47 -3.68 -14.84 -0.99
CA VAL A 47 -3.80 -13.38 -0.94
C VAL A 47 -4.40 -12.85 -2.25
N ILE A 48 -3.84 -13.25 -3.39
CA ILE A 48 -4.30 -12.80 -4.71
C ILE A 48 -5.76 -13.20 -4.95
N GLN A 49 -6.14 -14.43 -4.62
CA GLN A 49 -7.52 -14.90 -4.72
C GLN A 49 -8.48 -14.05 -3.87
N GLN A 50 -8.06 -13.64 -2.68
CA GLN A 50 -8.86 -12.79 -1.81
C GLN A 50 -9.00 -11.36 -2.36
N LEU A 51 -7.93 -10.79 -2.92
CA LEU A 51 -7.94 -9.45 -3.52
C LEU A 51 -8.78 -9.39 -4.81
N LEU A 52 -8.77 -10.47 -5.60
CA LEU A 52 -9.56 -10.57 -6.83
C LEU A 52 -11.02 -10.99 -6.60
N ALA A 53 -11.38 -11.38 -5.37
CA ALA A 53 -12.76 -11.72 -5.04
C ALA A 53 -13.65 -10.46 -5.14
N THR A 54 -14.95 -10.68 -5.33
CA THR A 54 -15.93 -9.58 -5.38
C THR A 54 -15.83 -8.72 -4.11
N ALA A 55 -15.44 -7.46 -4.29
CA ALA A 55 -15.37 -6.51 -3.20
C ALA A 55 -16.77 -6.17 -2.65
N GLU A 56 -16.85 -5.92 -1.34
CA GLU A 56 -18.08 -5.51 -0.66
C GLU A 56 -18.54 -4.10 -1.07
N THR A 57 -17.60 -3.29 -1.57
CA THR A 57 -17.78 -1.88 -1.93
C THR A 57 -17.34 -1.62 -3.36
N PRO A 58 -17.87 -0.58 -4.02
CA PRO A 58 -17.47 -0.23 -5.39
C PRO A 58 -15.97 -0.01 -5.59
N ILE A 59 -15.27 0.46 -4.55
CA ILE A 59 -13.83 0.65 -4.53
C ILE A 59 -13.23 -0.21 -3.42
N GLN A 60 -12.15 -0.93 -3.72
CA GLN A 60 -11.28 -1.54 -2.72
C GLN A 60 -9.90 -0.88 -2.84
N TYR A 61 -9.44 -0.24 -1.77
CA TYR A 61 -8.11 0.36 -1.72
C TYR A 61 -7.15 -0.59 -1.01
N GLU A 62 -6.14 -1.05 -1.72
CA GLU A 62 -5.12 -1.96 -1.20
C GLU A 62 -3.85 -1.17 -0.90
N LYS A 63 -3.37 -1.23 0.33
CA LYS A 63 -2.06 -0.67 0.69
C LYS A 63 -1.04 -1.78 0.84
N HIS A 64 -0.09 -1.79 -0.09
CA HIS A 64 0.99 -2.75 -0.14
C HIS A 64 2.30 -2.17 0.40
N MET A 65 3.10 -3.01 1.06
CA MET A 65 4.49 -2.71 1.38
C MET A 65 5.40 -3.41 0.37
N THR A 66 6.35 -2.66 -0.18
CA THR A 66 7.18 -3.11 -1.31
C THR A 66 8.00 -4.35 -0.96
N HIS A 67 8.51 -4.44 0.26
CA HIS A 67 9.31 -5.57 0.73
C HIS A 67 8.48 -6.86 0.98
N HIS A 68 7.15 -6.81 1.02
CA HIS A 68 6.31 -8.02 1.07
C HIS A 68 6.17 -8.69 -0.31
N MET A 69 6.57 -7.99 -1.38
CA MET A 69 6.53 -8.45 -2.77
C MET A 69 7.95 -8.46 -3.36
N PRO A 70 8.80 -9.45 -2.98
CA PRO A 70 10.18 -9.54 -3.45
C PRO A 70 10.30 -9.70 -4.96
N ALA A 71 11.51 -9.55 -5.51
CA ALA A 71 11.75 -9.73 -6.93
C ALA A 71 11.36 -11.15 -7.39
N GLY A 72 10.81 -11.25 -8.60
CA GLY A 72 10.40 -12.52 -9.22
C GLY A 72 9.01 -13.05 -8.84
N VAL A 73 8.25 -12.33 -8.01
CA VAL A 73 6.83 -12.67 -7.76
C VAL A 73 5.98 -12.34 -8.98
N ASP A 74 4.93 -13.13 -9.21
CA ASP A 74 3.96 -12.82 -10.25
C ASP A 74 3.11 -11.60 -9.87
N LEU A 75 3.09 -10.62 -10.75
CA LEU A 75 2.32 -9.37 -10.64
C LEU A 75 1.23 -9.28 -11.72
N SER A 76 1.02 -10.35 -12.50
CA SER A 76 0.04 -10.37 -13.60
C SER A 76 -1.39 -10.06 -13.14
N TRP A 77 -1.74 -10.47 -11.92
CA TRP A 77 -3.03 -10.19 -11.27
C TRP A 77 -3.31 -8.69 -11.09
N ALA A 78 -2.27 -7.87 -11.03
CA ALA A 78 -2.37 -6.44 -10.82
C ALA A 78 -2.66 -5.66 -12.12
N ARG A 79 -2.74 -6.33 -13.27
CA ARG A 79 -2.89 -5.71 -14.60
C ARG A 79 -4.09 -4.77 -14.72
N ASP A 80 -5.25 -5.21 -14.24
CA ASP A 80 -6.50 -4.47 -14.43
C ASP A 80 -6.80 -3.51 -13.28
N MET A 81 -5.87 -3.36 -12.34
CA MET A 81 -5.98 -2.46 -11.19
C MET A 81 -5.44 -1.06 -11.51
N LYS A 82 -5.84 -0.09 -10.68
CA LYS A 82 -5.28 1.27 -10.72
C LYS A 82 -4.19 1.42 -9.67
N HIS A 83 -3.03 1.91 -10.09
CA HIS A 83 -1.83 1.94 -9.27
C HIS A 83 -1.46 3.35 -8.86
N VAL A 84 -0.93 3.52 -7.65
CA VAL A 84 -0.34 4.78 -7.17
C VAL A 84 0.87 4.47 -6.30
N PHE A 85 1.95 5.21 -6.52
CA PHE A 85 3.19 5.04 -5.74
C PHE A 85 3.36 6.22 -4.80
N LEU A 86 3.37 5.96 -3.49
CA LEU A 86 3.71 6.95 -2.48
C LEU A 86 5.20 6.90 -2.20
N ILE A 87 5.90 7.99 -2.48
CA ILE A 87 7.33 8.14 -2.21
C ILE A 87 7.57 9.08 -1.04
N ARG A 88 8.76 8.94 -0.45
CA ARG A 88 9.25 9.81 0.61
C ARG A 88 10.76 9.88 0.53
N GLU A 89 11.29 11.06 0.85
CA GLU A 89 12.73 11.29 0.97
C GLU A 89 13.44 10.16 1.77
N PRO A 90 14.45 9.48 1.18
CA PRO A 90 15.11 8.32 1.79
C PRO A 90 15.63 8.59 3.21
N ASP A 91 16.25 9.76 3.44
CA ASP A 91 16.79 10.14 4.75
C ASP A 91 15.71 10.17 5.84
N ARG A 92 14.49 10.60 5.49
CA ARG A 92 13.35 10.63 6.41
C ARG A 92 12.80 9.24 6.69
N VAL A 93 12.83 8.36 5.70
CA VAL A 93 12.43 6.95 5.87
C VAL A 93 13.43 6.26 6.81
N ILE A 94 14.73 6.38 6.53
CA ILE A 94 15.81 5.81 7.35
C ILE A 94 15.72 6.31 8.79
N ALA A 95 15.58 7.63 8.99
CA ALA A 95 15.46 8.22 10.32
C ALA A 95 14.27 7.65 11.12
N SER A 96 13.12 7.47 10.47
CA SER A 96 11.94 6.87 11.11
C SER A 96 12.12 5.38 11.43
N TYR A 97 12.83 4.63 10.58
CA TYR A 97 13.08 3.21 10.79
C TYR A 97 14.05 2.96 11.95
N ARG A 98 15.12 3.77 12.07
CA ARG A 98 16.10 3.68 13.16
C ARG A 98 15.49 3.88 14.55
N GLN A 99 14.32 4.53 14.65
CA GLN A 99 13.61 4.69 15.93
C GLN A 99 12.86 3.43 16.36
N LYS A 100 12.49 2.55 15.42
CA LYS A 100 11.59 1.41 15.66
C LYS A 100 12.26 0.06 15.48
N MET A 101 13.30 -0.01 14.66
CA MET A 101 13.96 -1.26 14.30
C MET A 101 15.41 -1.28 14.80
N PRO A 102 15.91 -2.44 15.28
CA PRO A 102 17.28 -2.58 15.78
C PRO A 102 18.34 -2.46 14.68
N SER A 103 17.98 -2.72 13.43
CA SER A 103 18.81 -2.55 12.25
C SER A 103 17.99 -2.02 11.08
N VAL A 104 18.66 -1.38 10.12
CA VAL A 104 18.05 -0.85 8.90
C VAL A 104 18.85 -1.35 7.72
N SER A 105 18.19 -2.04 6.79
CA SER A 105 18.78 -2.47 5.51
C SER A 105 18.03 -1.85 4.34
N ALA A 106 18.66 -1.80 3.17
CA ALA A 106 18.04 -1.27 1.96
C ALA A 106 16.79 -2.06 1.56
N GLU A 107 16.81 -3.38 1.79
CA GLU A 107 15.70 -4.30 1.54
C GLU A 107 14.53 -4.02 2.49
N ALA A 108 14.81 -3.81 3.78
CA ALA A 108 13.78 -3.50 4.78
C ALA A 108 13.14 -2.11 4.56
N ILE A 109 13.90 -1.16 4.03
CA ILE A 109 13.38 0.15 3.59
C ILE A 109 12.54 0.00 2.32
N GLY A 110 12.98 -0.85 1.39
CA GLY A 110 12.22 -1.21 0.20
C GLY A 110 12.15 -0.14 -0.90
N ILE A 111 13.01 0.89 -0.87
CA ILE A 111 13.05 1.96 -1.91
C ILE A 111 13.50 1.40 -3.26
N ILE A 112 14.55 0.56 -3.27
CA ILE A 112 15.01 -0.10 -4.50
C ILE A 112 13.89 -0.95 -5.06
N ARG A 113 13.26 -1.77 -4.21
CA ARG A 113 12.14 -2.61 -4.63
C ARG A 113 10.92 -1.80 -5.11
N GLN A 114 10.66 -0.63 -4.52
CA GLN A 114 9.60 0.27 -4.98
C GLN A 114 9.84 0.73 -6.42
N ARG A 115 11.09 1.04 -6.77
CA ARG A 115 11.44 1.45 -8.12
C ARG A 115 11.26 0.31 -9.13
N GLU A 116 11.69 -0.89 -8.77
CA GLU A 116 11.48 -2.08 -9.60
C GLU A 116 9.99 -2.37 -9.81
N LEU A 117 9.19 -2.33 -8.75
CA LEU A 117 7.74 -2.50 -8.83
C LEU A 117 7.09 -1.44 -9.73
N PHE A 118 7.57 -0.20 -9.69
CA PHE A 118 7.08 0.85 -10.59
C PHE A 118 7.35 0.53 -12.06
N ASP A 119 8.55 0.05 -12.38
CA ASP A 119 8.93 -0.33 -13.73
C ASP A 119 8.14 -1.58 -14.19
N ASP A 120 8.02 -2.61 -13.33
CA ASP A 120 7.25 -3.84 -13.58
C ASP A 120 5.77 -3.51 -13.87
N ILE A 121 5.12 -2.72 -13.01
CA ILE A 121 3.71 -2.31 -13.17
C ILE A 121 3.52 -1.43 -14.40
N THR A 122 4.50 -0.58 -14.74
CA THR A 122 4.46 0.23 -15.97
C THR A 122 4.43 -0.67 -17.21
N VAL A 123 5.23 -1.74 -17.22
CA VAL A 123 5.23 -2.72 -18.32
C VAL A 123 3.92 -3.50 -18.35
N ILE A 124 3.42 -3.95 -17.20
CA ILE A 124 2.21 -4.78 -17.11
C ILE A 124 0.96 -4.02 -17.57
N THR A 125 0.81 -2.77 -17.13
CA THR A 125 -0.38 -1.95 -17.41
C THR A 125 -0.26 -1.14 -18.70
N GLY A 126 0.95 -1.01 -19.26
CA GLY A 126 1.24 -0.17 -20.43
C GLY A 126 1.17 1.34 -20.16
N SER A 127 1.04 1.76 -18.90
CA SER A 127 0.96 3.16 -18.51
C SER A 127 1.75 3.41 -17.22
N ARG A 128 2.27 4.64 -17.06
CA ARG A 128 3.02 5.01 -15.85
C ARG A 128 2.04 5.36 -14.73
N PRO A 129 2.10 4.67 -13.57
CA PRO A 129 1.27 5.02 -12.41
C PRO A 129 1.58 6.45 -11.90
N PRO A 130 0.57 7.17 -11.36
CA PRO A 130 0.82 8.37 -10.58
C PRO A 130 1.79 8.13 -9.43
N VAL A 131 2.67 9.09 -9.20
CA VAL A 131 3.60 9.11 -8.07
C VAL A 131 3.29 10.32 -7.19
N ILE A 132 3.17 10.09 -5.89
CA ILE A 132 2.87 11.12 -4.89
C ILE A 132 4.02 11.23 -3.92
N ASP A 133 4.55 12.44 -3.74
CA ASP A 133 5.44 12.73 -2.62
C ASP A 133 4.62 12.91 -1.34
N SER A 134 4.97 12.15 -0.30
CA SER A 134 4.34 12.26 1.02
C SER A 134 4.40 13.67 1.62
N LEU A 135 5.42 14.47 1.33
CA LEU A 135 5.55 15.84 1.81
C LEU A 135 4.57 16.78 1.13
N ASP A 136 4.36 16.62 -0.17
CA ASP A 136 3.37 17.42 -0.90
C ASP A 136 1.96 17.06 -0.46
N LEU A 137 1.70 15.75 -0.24
CA LEU A 137 0.44 15.29 0.34
C LEU A 137 0.19 15.86 1.74
N LEU A 138 1.23 16.03 2.56
CA LEU A 138 1.09 16.62 3.90
C LEU A 138 0.89 18.14 3.86
N ARG A 139 1.46 18.82 2.86
CA ARG A 139 1.35 20.27 2.67
C ARG A 139 -0.02 20.68 2.13
N ASP A 140 -0.54 19.93 1.17
CA ASP A 140 -1.85 20.16 0.57
C ASP A 140 -2.60 18.84 0.35
N PRO A 141 -3.18 18.26 1.43
CA PRO A 141 -3.89 16.99 1.33
C PRO A 141 -5.03 17.03 0.32
N GLU A 142 -5.80 18.11 0.30
CA GLU A 142 -6.98 18.25 -0.57
C GLU A 142 -6.57 18.37 -2.04
N GLY A 143 -5.65 19.26 -2.37
CA GLY A 143 -5.21 19.47 -3.75
C GLY A 143 -4.52 18.25 -4.34
N VAL A 144 -3.68 17.56 -3.56
CA VAL A 144 -3.02 16.33 -4.01
C VAL A 144 -4.02 15.18 -4.18
N LEU A 145 -4.93 14.98 -3.24
CA LEU A 145 -5.91 13.89 -3.34
C LEU A 145 -6.95 14.15 -4.45
N ARG A 146 -7.33 15.40 -4.73
CA ARG A 146 -8.18 15.73 -5.90
C ARG A 146 -7.49 15.38 -7.22
N GLN A 147 -6.20 15.72 -7.36
CA GLN A 147 -5.41 15.35 -8.53
C GLN A 147 -5.29 13.83 -8.67
N LEU A 148 -5.09 13.11 -7.56
CA LEU A 148 -5.07 11.65 -7.57
C LEU A 148 -6.41 11.07 -8.01
N CYS A 149 -7.52 11.53 -7.44
CA CYS A 149 -8.87 11.11 -7.84
C CYS A 149 -9.10 11.32 -9.33
N HIS A 150 -8.72 12.48 -9.87
CA HIS A 150 -8.79 12.73 -11.32
C HIS A 150 -7.93 11.76 -12.13
N ALA A 151 -6.66 11.56 -11.76
CA ALA A 151 -5.74 10.65 -12.44
C ALA A 151 -6.21 9.19 -12.41
N LEU A 152 -6.85 8.76 -11.32
CA LEU A 152 -7.44 7.44 -11.17
C LEU A 152 -8.87 7.36 -11.70
N SER A 153 -9.43 8.42 -12.29
CA SER A 153 -10.85 8.50 -12.71
C SER A 153 -11.83 8.05 -11.62
N VAL A 154 -11.58 8.46 -10.38
CA VAL A 154 -12.43 8.22 -9.21
C VAL A 154 -13.09 9.54 -8.81
N PRO A 155 -14.40 9.59 -8.54
CA PRO A 155 -15.05 10.80 -8.06
C PRO A 155 -14.47 11.29 -6.72
N TRP A 156 -14.16 12.58 -6.63
CA TRP A 156 -13.80 13.23 -5.37
C TRP A 156 -15.00 13.28 -4.42
N GLN A 157 -14.80 12.97 -3.14
CA GLN A 157 -15.81 13.14 -2.09
C GLN A 157 -15.40 14.25 -1.13
N GLU A 158 -16.10 15.37 -1.22
CA GLU A 158 -15.81 16.58 -0.45
C GLU A 158 -15.86 16.33 1.06
N GLY A 159 -14.83 16.80 1.78
CA GLY A 159 -14.67 16.63 3.22
C GLY A 159 -14.33 15.21 3.70
N ALA A 160 -14.89 14.15 3.09
CA ALA A 160 -14.69 12.76 3.51
C ALA A 160 -13.21 12.34 3.43
N MET A 161 -12.53 12.71 2.35
CA MET A 161 -11.15 12.31 2.10
C MET A 161 -10.09 13.17 2.82
N THR A 162 -10.50 14.20 3.57
CA THR A 162 -9.60 15.10 4.32
C THR A 162 -9.94 15.22 5.80
N THR A 163 -11.14 14.78 6.20
CA THR A 163 -11.64 14.92 7.56
C THR A 163 -11.99 13.55 8.14
N TRP A 164 -11.49 13.26 9.33
CA TRP A 164 -11.86 12.07 10.07
C TRP A 164 -11.64 12.22 11.57
N ARG A 165 -12.35 11.41 12.35
CA ARG A 165 -12.11 11.30 13.79
C ARG A 165 -10.71 10.76 14.05
N GLN A 166 -9.99 11.42 14.96
CA GLN A 166 -8.71 10.96 15.46
C GLN A 166 -8.92 9.66 16.27
N GLY A 167 -7.99 8.71 16.12
CA GLY A 167 -7.98 7.46 16.88
C GLY A 167 -7.70 6.23 16.03
N ARG A 168 -7.61 5.08 16.70
CA ARG A 168 -7.46 3.77 16.06
C ARG A 168 -8.74 3.40 15.31
N ARG A 169 -8.57 2.76 14.16
CA ARG A 169 -9.63 2.14 13.35
C ARG A 169 -9.45 0.62 13.37
N ARG A 170 -10.46 -0.10 12.89
CA ARG A 170 -10.39 -1.57 12.77
C ARG A 170 -9.35 -2.04 11.75
N SER A 171 -8.94 -1.16 10.85
CA SER A 171 -7.95 -1.38 9.79
C SER A 171 -6.50 -1.07 10.20
N ASP A 172 -6.23 -0.66 11.46
CA ASP A 172 -4.89 -0.38 11.99
C ASP A 172 -4.26 -1.57 12.75
#